data_AF-A0A923L8S6-F1
#
_entry.id   AF-A0A923L8S6-F1
#
_cell.length_a   1.000
_cell.length_b   1.000
_cell.length_c   1.000
_cell.angle_alpha   90.00
_cell.angle_beta   90.00
_cell.angle_gamma   90.00
#
_symmetry.space_group_name_H-M   'P 1'
#
loop_
_entity.id
_entity.type
_entity.pdbx_description
1 polymer ?
#
loop_
_entity_poly.entity_id
_entity_poly.type
_entity_poly.pdbx_seq_one_letter_code
_entity_poly.pdbx_strand_id
1 'polypeptide(L)'
;MVIITYSLAGLYAVLTGVGAIAQWKEKGFQIQRCLFLLVSISMLFIMWIPNKTNVVISFVLAFVFLHVLAIIEGMKTQGRINWRHHMTRFAFHTLLTFLLIRNLL
;
A
#
# COMPACT_ATOMS: atom_id res chain seq x y z
N MET A 1 -8.64 -15.68 -11.62
CA MET A 1 -7.45 -14.83 -11.34
C MET A 1 -7.85 -13.47 -10.82
N VAL A 2 -8.78 -12.77 -11.47
CA VAL A 2 -9.36 -11.49 -11.02
C VAL A 2 -9.73 -11.49 -9.53
N ILE A 3 -10.60 -12.40 -9.09
CA ILE A 3 -11.04 -12.47 -7.67
C ILE A 3 -9.83 -12.54 -6.71
N ILE A 4 -8.86 -13.41 -6.99
CA ILE A 4 -7.66 -13.57 -6.17
C ILE A 4 -6.85 -12.26 -6.10
N THR A 5 -6.65 -11.59 -7.24
CA THR A 5 -5.90 -10.32 -7.29
C THR A 5 -6.60 -9.23 -6.48
N TYR A 6 -7.91 -9.06 -6.64
CA TYR A 6 -8.67 -8.05 -5.90
C TYR A 6 -8.77 -8.39 -4.41
N SER A 7 -8.90 -9.66 -4.05
CA SER A 7 -8.85 -10.11 -2.64
C SER A 7 -7.48 -9.83 -2.00
N LEU A 8 -6.37 -10.10 -2.70
CA LEU A 8 -5.03 -9.78 -2.22
C LEU A 8 -4.82 -8.27 -2.07
N ALA A 9 -5.28 -7.49 -3.05
CA ALA A 9 -5.22 -6.03 -2.99
C ALA A 9 -6.05 -5.48 -1.82
N GLY A 10 -7.26 -6.01 -1.62
CA GLY A 10 -8.17 -5.73 -0.51
C GLY A 10 -7.54 -6.00 0.85
N LEU A 11 -7.04 -7.23 1.01
CA LEU A 11 -6.38 -7.63 2.25
C LEU A 11 -5.16 -6.75 2.55
N TYR A 12 -4.34 -6.45 1.55
CA TYR A 12 -3.18 -5.60 1.72
C TYR A 12 -3.55 -4.16 2.11
N ALA A 13 -4.58 -3.59 1.49
CA ALA A 13 -5.12 -2.29 1.87
C ALA A 13 -5.55 -2.32 3.35
N VAL A 14 -6.41 -3.27 3.73
CA VAL A 14 -6.89 -3.41 5.12
C VAL A 14 -5.73 -3.56 6.11
N LEU A 15 -4.75 -4.43 5.83
CA LEU A 15 -3.58 -4.62 6.70
C LEU A 15 -2.75 -3.35 6.85
N THR A 16 -2.62 -2.56 5.77
CA THR A 16 -1.94 -1.26 5.80
C THR A 16 -2.68 -0.27 6.70
N GLY A 17 -4.01 -0.19 6.57
CA GLY A 17 -4.85 0.67 7.43
C GLY A 17 -4.82 0.24 8.89
N VAL A 18 -4.96 -1.05 9.18
CA VAL A 18 -4.85 -1.60 10.55
C VAL A 18 -3.48 -1.31 11.15
N GLY A 19 -2.40 -1.48 10.38
CA GLY A 19 -1.05 -1.14 10.82
C GLY A 19 -0.90 0.34 11.16
N ALA A 20 -1.48 1.23 10.35
CA ALA A 20 -1.48 2.67 10.61
C ALA A 20 -2.23 3.04 11.90
N ILE A 21 -3.41 2.45 12.12
CA ILE A 21 -4.24 2.67 13.32
C ILE A 21 -3.54 2.11 14.56
N ALA A 22 -2.97 0.91 14.49
CA ALA A 22 -2.24 0.30 15.59
C ALA A 22 -1.04 1.18 16.01
N GLN A 23 -0.24 1.64 15.06
CA GLN A 23 0.87 2.54 15.33
C GLN A 23 0.42 3.89 15.89
N TRP A 24 -0.73 4.41 15.44
CA TRP A 24 -1.30 5.63 15.99
C TRP A 24 -1.67 5.43 17.47
N LYS A 25 -2.33 4.31 17.81
CA LYS A 25 -2.70 3.99 19.20
C LYS A 25 -1.48 3.84 20.10
N GLU A 26 -0.41 3.19 19.64
CA GLU A 26 0.79 2.93 20.44
C GLU A 26 1.70 4.15 20.61
N LYS A 27 1.88 4.93 19.55
CA LYS A 27 2.91 5.97 19.48
C LYS A 27 2.34 7.38 19.28
N GLY A 28 1.03 7.56 19.45
CA GLY A 28 0.32 8.83 19.28
C GLY A 28 0.07 9.24 17.82
N PHE A 29 -0.51 10.42 17.61
CA PHE A 29 -0.76 10.95 16.27
C PHE A 29 0.53 11.39 15.59
N GLN A 30 0.70 10.96 14.34
CA GLN A 30 1.70 11.51 13.43
C GLN A 30 1.10 11.60 12.02
N ILE A 31 1.47 12.66 11.30
CA ILE A 31 0.97 12.93 9.94
C ILE A 31 1.25 11.74 9.02
N GLN A 32 2.41 11.11 9.14
CA GLN A 32 2.79 9.92 8.35
C GLN A 32 1.78 8.77 8.49
N ARG A 33 1.31 8.49 9.71
CA ARG A 33 0.35 7.41 9.99
C ARG A 33 -1.03 7.75 9.44
N CYS A 34 -1.43 9.02 9.54
CA CYS A 34 -2.64 9.51 8.89
C CYS A 34 -2.58 9.32 7.37
N LEU A 35 -1.44 9.67 6.75
CA LEU A 35 -1.23 9.46 5.31
C LEU A 35 -1.26 7.98 4.93
N PHE A 36 -0.66 7.09 5.73
CA PHE A 36 -0.77 5.65 5.53
C PHE A 36 -2.23 5.16 5.53
N LEU A 37 -3.04 5.65 6.48
CA LEU A 37 -4.46 5.31 6.56
C LEU A 37 -5.24 5.84 5.36
N LEU A 38 -5.00 7.09 4.94
CA LEU A 38 -5.65 7.68 3.76
C LEU A 38 -5.34 6.90 2.49
N VAL A 39 -4.09 6.46 2.32
CA VAL A 39 -3.67 5.66 1.17
C VAL A 39 -4.28 4.26 1.21
N SER A 40 -4.37 3.65 2.39
CA SER A 40 -5.10 2.39 2.57
C SER A 40 -6.55 2.52 2.12
N ILE A 41 -7.24 3.58 2.53
CA ILE A 41 -8.62 3.83 2.15
C ILE A 41 -8.74 4.08 0.64
N SER A 42 -7.85 4.88 0.07
CA SER A 42 -7.88 5.15 -1.37
C SER A 42 -7.65 3.89 -2.20
N MET A 43 -6.80 2.96 -1.76
CA MET A 43 -6.63 1.66 -2.40
C MET A 43 -7.93 0.84 -2.46
N LEU A 44 -8.75 0.86 -1.40
CA LEU A 44 -10.07 0.22 -1.43
C LEU A 44 -10.98 0.85 -2.46
N PHE A 45 -10.98 2.19 -2.59
CA PHE A 45 -11.76 2.90 -3.61
C PHE A 45 -11.27 2.63 -5.03
N ILE A 46 -9.95 2.51 -5.24
CA ILE A 46 -9.36 2.21 -6.55
C ILE A 46 -9.95 0.92 -7.14
N MET A 47 -10.29 -0.07 -6.31
CA MET A 47 -10.86 -1.35 -6.78
C MET A 47 -12.21 -1.21 -7.49
N TRP A 48 -12.93 -0.11 -7.25
CA TRP A 48 -14.25 0.14 -7.83
C TRP A 48 -14.19 1.00 -9.10
N ILE A 49 -13.00 1.40 -9.55
CA ILE A 49 -12.85 2.15 -10.79
C ILE A 49 -13.21 1.23 -11.98
N PRO A 50 -14.15 1.64 -12.86
CA PRO A 50 -14.64 0.78 -13.93
C PRO A 50 -13.60 0.53 -15.03
N ASN A 51 -12.71 1.51 -15.26
CA ASN A 51 -11.63 1.38 -16.24
C ASN A 51 -10.43 0.64 -15.63
N LYS A 52 -10.17 -0.57 -16.12
CA LYS A 52 -9.07 -1.40 -15.61
C LYS A 52 -7.67 -0.79 -15.78
N THR A 53 -7.43 -0.02 -16.84
CA THR A 53 -6.14 0.67 -17.05
C THR A 53 -5.92 1.71 -15.96
N ASN A 54 -6.97 2.46 -15.64
CA ASN A 54 -6.93 3.43 -14.55
C ASN A 54 -6.72 2.73 -13.19
N VAL A 55 -7.33 1.57 -12.95
CA VAL A 55 -7.07 0.76 -11.73
C VAL A 55 -5.58 0.46 -11.59
N VAL A 56 -4.94 -0.05 -12.65
CA VAL A 56 -3.51 -0.39 -12.64
C VAL A 56 -2.66 0.84 -12.34
N ILE A 57 -2.88 1.94 -13.07
CA ILE A 57 -2.13 3.19 -12.89
C ILE A 57 -2.30 3.72 -11.46
N SER A 58 -3.52 3.74 -10.93
CA SER A 58 -3.79 4.23 -9.58
C SER A 58 -3.14 3.35 -8.50
N PHE A 59 -3.12 2.02 -8.65
CA PHE A 59 -2.41 1.14 -7.71
C PHE A 59 -0.89 1.36 -7.73
N VAL A 60 -0.29 1.51 -8.92
CA VAL A 60 1.15 1.81 -9.04
C VAL A 60 1.48 3.11 -8.32
N LEU A 61 0.69 4.17 -8.52
CA LEU A 61 0.86 5.44 -7.82
C LEU A 61 0.72 5.28 -6.29
N ALA A 62 -0.27 4.51 -5.83
CA ALA A 62 -0.45 4.23 -4.40
C ALA A 62 0.75 3.47 -3.80
N PHE A 63 1.31 2.49 -4.51
CA PHE A 63 2.49 1.73 -4.05
C PHE A 63 3.74 2.58 -3.95
N VAL A 64 3.98 3.44 -4.95
CA VAL A 64 5.09 4.41 -4.92
C VAL A 64 4.94 5.33 -3.71
N PHE A 65 3.74 5.86 -3.48
CA PHE A 65 3.49 6.74 -2.34
C PHE A 65 3.68 6.03 -0.99
N LEU A 66 3.20 4.78 -0.85
CA LEU A 66 3.46 3.95 0.34
C LEU A 66 4.95 3.68 0.57
N HIS A 67 5.74 3.53 -0.49
CA HIS A 67 7.19 3.35 -0.40
C HIS A 67 7.86 4.61 0.12
N VAL A 68 7.53 5.77 -0.45
CA VAL A 68 8.06 7.07 -0.01
C VAL A 68 7.71 7.32 1.46
N LEU A 69 6.44 7.12 1.85
CA LEU A 69 6.02 7.25 3.24
C LEU A 69 6.79 6.31 4.18
N ALA A 70 7.03 5.06 3.76
CA ALA A 70 7.75 4.09 4.57
C ALA A 70 9.23 4.44 4.75
N ILE A 71 9.86 4.99 3.72
CA ILE A 71 11.23 5.48 3.79
C ILE A 71 11.31 6.65 4.77
N ILE A 72 10.42 7.63 4.64
CA ILE A 72 10.37 8.81 5.52
C ILE A 72 10.12 8.39 6.97
N GLU A 73 9.15 7.51 7.22
CA GLU A 73 8.85 7.02 8.59
C GLU A 73 10.02 6.22 9.17
N GLY A 74 10.65 5.36 8.36
CA GLY A 74 11.83 4.58 8.79
C GLY A 74 13.01 5.47 9.17
N MET A 75 13.30 6.47 8.34
CA MET A 75 14.33 7.47 8.63
C MET A 75 14.01 8.26 9.90
N LYS A 76 12.76 8.73 10.06
CA LYS A 76 12.35 9.55 11.20
C LYS A 76 12.32 8.80 12.53
N THR A 77 11.91 7.53 12.52
CA THR A 77 11.68 6.76 13.77
C THR A 77 12.86 5.90 14.18
N GLN A 78 13.65 5.38 13.23
CA GLN A 78 14.74 4.46 13.52
C GLN A 78 16.11 4.99 13.06
N GLY A 79 16.16 6.15 12.38
CA GLY A 79 17.38 6.67 11.76
C GLY A 79 17.89 5.83 10.57
N ARG A 80 17.22 4.71 10.26
CA ARG A 80 17.60 3.75 9.21
C ARG A 80 16.38 3.06 8.64
N ILE A 81 16.48 2.62 7.40
CA ILE A 81 15.43 1.83 6.74
C ILE A 81 15.60 0.37 7.19
N ASN A 82 14.51 -0.28 7.62
CA ASN A 82 14.50 -1.73 7.77
C ASN A 82 14.45 -2.37 6.38
N TRP A 83 15.63 -2.67 5.84
CA TRP A 83 15.80 -3.22 4.50
C TRP A 83 15.00 -4.49 4.24
N ARG A 84 14.89 -5.38 5.23
CA ARG A 84 14.07 -6.60 5.09
C ARG A 84 12.62 -6.25 4.85
N HIS A 85 12.04 -5.39 5.69
CA HIS A 85 10.64 -4.98 5.55
C HIS A 85 10.39 -4.23 4.24
N HIS A 86 11.31 -3.34 3.86
CA HIS A 86 11.18 -2.56 2.63
C HIS A 86 11.25 -3.45 1.38
N MET A 87 12.21 -4.39 1.31
CA MET A 87 12.31 -5.33 0.20
C MET A 87 11.13 -6.30 0.12
N THR A 88 10.61 -6.78 1.26
CA THR A 88 9.39 -7.61 1.24
C THR A 88 8.18 -6.85 0.70
N ARG A 89 8.05 -5.56 1.06
CA ARG A 89 6.96 -4.70 0.56
C ARG A 89 7.12 -4.43 -0.94
N PHE A 90 8.34 -4.15 -1.39
CA PHE A 90 8.64 -3.97 -2.81
C PHE A 90 8.28 -5.21 -3.63
N ALA A 91 8.78 -6.39 -3.23
CA ALA A 91 8.48 -7.64 -3.92
C ALA A 91 6.98 -7.94 -3.98
N PHE A 92 6.25 -7.68 -2.88
CA PHE A 92 4.80 -7.84 -2.86
C PHE A 92 4.09 -6.86 -3.80
N HIS A 93 4.50 -5.59 -3.83
CA HIS A 93 3.95 -4.60 -4.77
C HIS A 93 4.23 -4.95 -6.22
N THR A 94 5.43 -5.43 -6.54
CA THR A 94 5.78 -5.91 -7.88
C THR A 94 4.90 -7.09 -8.29
N LEU A 95 4.72 -8.08 -7.41
CA LEU A 95 3.84 -9.23 -7.65
C LEU A 95 2.40 -8.78 -7.89
N LEU A 96 1.87 -7.89 -7.05
CA LEU A 96 0.49 -7.43 -7.17
C LEU A 96 0.27 -6.62 -8.44
N THR A 97 1.24 -5.79 -8.82
CA THR A 97 1.23 -5.01 -10.07
C THR A 97 1.24 -5.93 -11.28
N PHE A 98 2.07 -6.97 -11.28
CA PHE A 98 2.09 -7.98 -12.33
C PHE A 98 0.74 -8.69 -12.47
N LEU A 99 0.11 -9.09 -11.34
CA LEU A 99 -1.21 -9.70 -11.35
C LEU A 99 -2.29 -8.75 -11.87
N LEU A 100 -2.23 -7.46 -11.52
CA LEU A 100 -3.15 -6.44 -12.01
C LEU A 100 -3.01 -6.24 -13.53
N ILE A 101 -1.78 -6.13 -14.04
CA ILE A 101 -1.51 -6.04 -15.49
C ILE A 101 -2.01 -7.29 -16.22
N ARG A 102 -1.80 -8.48 -15.67
CA ARG A 102 -2.30 -9.71 -16.27
C ARG A 102 -3.83 -9.76 -16.37
N ASN A 103 -4.57 -9.10 -15.48
CA ASN A 103 -6.03 -9.01 -15.57
C ASN A 103 -6.53 -7.92 -16.54
N LEU A 104 -5.60 -7.10 -17.07
CA LEU A 104 -5.83 -6.10 -18.10
C LEU A 104 -5.84 -6.71 -19.50
N LEU A 105 -4.91 -7.63 -19.75
CA LEU A 105 -4.75 -8.43 -20.98
C LEU A 105 -5.77 -9.58 -21.02
#